data_AF-A0A1S7SE53-F1
#
_entry.id   AF-A0A1S7SE53-F1
#
_cell.length_a   1.000
_cell.length_b   1.000
_cell.length_c   1.000
_cell.angle_alpha   90.00
_cell.angle_beta   90.00
_cell.angle_gamma   90.00
#
_symmetry.space_group_name_H-M   'P 1'
#
loop_
_entity.id
_entity.type
_entity.pdbx_description
1 polymer ?
#
loop_
_entity_poly.entity_id
_entity_poly.type
_entity_poly.pdbx_seq_one_letter_code
_entity_poly.pdbx_strand_id
1 'polypeptide(L)'
;MSRAHNPRVIEGLRDRIAHLEGSAAKKAIVLPFGVREMDGRLPGGGLPYGALHEIAGGGAGTVDGAAAALFAAGIAARSKGKVLWCLTRPDLFFPAIAQAGLHPDRVIFCEGDKEEDVLASMEEGLSFGGLAAVVGELVRLPMVASRRLQLAAEKTGTMGLVVRRWRRQTEASDFGNPTASTTRWRVSVLPSEELPVAGVGRPRWLAELMRVKAGECAEFELGACDAKGRLCLLPLSANRPDTSAWRGNRAS
;
A
#
# COMPACT_ATOMS: atom_id res chain seq x y z
N MET A 1 -22.82 -5.07 -45.37
CA MET A 1 -22.59 -3.62 -45.16
C MET A 1 -22.12 -3.41 -43.73
N SER A 2 -20.80 -3.31 -43.53
CA SER A 2 -20.17 -3.18 -42.21
C SER A 2 -20.32 -1.74 -41.71
N ARG A 3 -21.00 -1.53 -40.58
CA ARG A 3 -21.07 -0.22 -39.91
C ARG A 3 -19.67 0.14 -39.41
N ALA A 4 -18.97 0.99 -40.16
CA ALA A 4 -17.76 1.64 -39.71
C ALA A 4 -18.07 2.41 -38.43
N HIS A 5 -17.60 1.90 -37.29
CA HIS A 5 -17.70 2.59 -36.01
C HIS A 5 -16.79 3.81 -36.09
N ASN A 6 -17.41 5.00 -36.20
CA ASN A 6 -16.69 6.25 -36.32
C ASN A 6 -15.83 6.47 -35.05
N PRO A 7 -14.50 6.40 -35.13
CA PRO A 7 -13.62 6.39 -33.96
C PRO A 7 -13.78 7.66 -33.10
N ARG A 8 -14.13 8.79 -33.73
CA ARG A 8 -14.45 10.05 -33.04
C ARG A 8 -15.69 9.95 -32.14
N VAL A 9 -16.66 9.12 -32.50
CA VAL A 9 -17.87 8.91 -31.70
C VAL A 9 -17.55 8.03 -30.49
N ILE A 10 -16.67 7.03 -30.65
CA ILE A 10 -16.20 6.21 -29.52
C ILE A 10 -15.33 7.03 -28.56
N GLU A 11 -14.45 7.88 -29.08
CA GLU A 11 -13.61 8.78 -28.28
C GLU A 11 -14.45 9.79 -27.49
N GLY A 12 -15.43 10.43 -28.15
CA GLY A 12 -16.37 11.33 -27.46
C GLY A 12 -17.28 10.63 -26.45
N LEU A 13 -17.60 9.34 -26.64
CA LEU A 13 -18.32 8.54 -25.64
C LEU A 13 -17.43 8.15 -24.46
N ARG A 14 -16.16 7.82 -24.68
CA ARG A 14 -15.19 7.56 -23.62
C ARG A 14 -14.94 8.80 -22.77
N ASP A 15 -14.81 9.97 -23.40
CA ASP A 15 -14.67 11.25 -22.70
C ASP A 15 -15.93 11.59 -21.88
N ARG A 16 -17.12 11.34 -22.43
CA ARG A 16 -18.39 11.54 -21.69
C ARG A 16 -18.55 10.55 -20.53
N ILE A 17 -18.15 9.29 -20.70
CA ILE A 17 -18.13 8.30 -19.61
C ILE A 17 -17.12 8.71 -18.55
N ALA A 18 -15.91 9.10 -18.93
CA ALA A 18 -14.89 9.60 -18.00
C ALA A 18 -15.36 10.87 -17.24
N HIS A 19 -16.14 11.74 -17.91
CA HIS A 19 -16.74 12.92 -17.29
C HIS A 19 -17.94 12.61 -16.38
N LEU A 20 -18.72 11.56 -16.69
CA LEU A 20 -19.85 11.12 -15.86
C LEU A 20 -19.41 10.25 -14.68
N GLU A 21 -18.37 9.43 -14.87
CA GLU A 21 -17.69 8.69 -13.81
C GLU A 21 -16.82 9.61 -12.93
N GLY A 22 -16.40 10.75 -13.48
CA GLY A 22 -15.64 11.78 -12.80
C GLY A 22 -16.48 13.03 -12.57
N SER A 23 -17.34 13.02 -11.55
CA SER A 23 -17.78 14.27 -10.91
C SER A 23 -16.52 15.08 -10.59
N ALA A 24 -16.28 16.12 -11.41
CA ALA A 24 -15.08 16.95 -11.48
C ALA A 24 -13.96 16.50 -10.54
N ALA A 25 -13.16 15.51 -10.98
CA ALA A 25 -12.06 14.97 -10.19
C ALA A 25 -11.07 16.10 -9.88
N LYS A 26 -11.22 16.73 -8.70
CA LYS A 26 -10.14 17.49 -8.08
C LYS A 26 -8.91 16.61 -8.21
N LYS A 27 -7.85 17.15 -8.82
CA LYS A 27 -6.59 16.42 -9.07
C LYS A 27 -6.23 15.67 -7.79
N ALA A 28 -6.34 14.33 -7.84
CA ALA A 28 -6.23 13.53 -6.64
C ALA A 28 -4.88 13.83 -5.99
N ILE A 29 -4.88 14.12 -4.69
CA ILE A 29 -3.65 14.23 -3.94
C ILE A 29 -3.05 12.83 -3.92
N VAL A 30 -1.78 12.69 -4.27
CA VAL A 30 -1.10 11.39 -4.29
C VAL A 30 0.10 11.39 -3.35
N LEU A 31 0.44 10.21 -2.85
CA LEU A 31 1.67 9.92 -2.12
C LEU A 31 2.64 9.17 -3.04
N PRO A 32 3.65 9.83 -3.64
CA PRO A 32 4.65 9.15 -4.45
C PRO A 32 5.49 8.21 -3.57
N PHE A 33 6.00 7.11 -4.12
CA PHE A 33 7.01 6.22 -3.51
C PHE A 33 8.40 6.87 -3.45
N GLY A 34 8.67 7.88 -4.29
CA GLY A 34 9.99 8.48 -4.42
C GLY A 34 10.96 7.61 -5.23
N VAL A 35 10.41 6.60 -5.90
CA VAL A 35 11.10 5.71 -6.84
C VAL A 35 10.46 5.94 -8.19
N ARG A 36 11.18 6.61 -9.10
CA ARG A 36 10.63 7.12 -10.37
C ARG A 36 9.98 6.01 -11.20
N GLU A 37 10.57 4.83 -11.18
CA GLU A 37 10.15 3.65 -11.91
C GLU A 37 8.82 3.11 -11.37
N MET A 38 8.63 3.14 -10.05
CA MET A 38 7.35 2.77 -9.40
C MET A 38 6.29 3.85 -9.63
N ASP A 39 6.66 5.11 -9.39
CA ASP A 39 5.75 6.25 -9.50
C ASP A 39 5.24 6.42 -10.93
N GLY A 40 6.09 6.16 -11.93
CA GLY A 40 5.71 6.19 -13.34
C GLY A 40 4.69 5.11 -13.75
N ARG A 41 4.50 4.05 -12.95
CA ARG A 41 3.49 3.02 -13.19
C ARG A 41 2.15 3.32 -12.52
N LEU A 42 2.12 4.32 -11.62
CA LEU A 42 0.93 4.71 -10.90
C LEU A 42 0.29 5.94 -11.57
N PRO A 43 -1.01 5.89 -11.91
CA PRO A 43 -1.72 7.06 -12.40
C PRO A 43 -1.58 8.24 -11.43
N GLY A 44 -1.13 9.39 -11.94
CA GLY A 44 -0.87 10.58 -11.13
C GLY A 44 0.48 10.58 -10.38
N GLY A 45 1.31 9.53 -10.49
CA GLY A 45 2.66 9.51 -9.95
C GLY A 45 2.79 9.03 -8.50
N GLY A 46 1.80 8.31 -7.97
CA GLY A 46 1.82 7.82 -6.59
C GLY A 46 0.51 7.16 -6.15
N LEU A 47 0.41 6.80 -4.88
CA LEU A 47 -0.81 6.25 -4.29
C LEU A 47 -1.82 7.38 -4.03
N PRO A 48 -3.01 7.39 -4.65
CA PRO A 48 -4.01 8.41 -4.35
C PRO A 48 -4.49 8.37 -2.90
N TYR A 49 -4.55 9.54 -2.26
CA TYR A 49 -5.36 9.76 -1.08
C TYR A 49 -6.85 9.62 -1.41
N GLY A 50 -7.66 9.31 -0.41
CA GLY A 50 -9.09 9.02 -0.61
C GLY A 50 -9.34 7.74 -1.41
N ALA A 51 -8.43 6.77 -1.31
CA ALA A 51 -8.53 5.49 -1.97
C ALA A 51 -8.09 4.36 -1.05
N LEU A 52 -8.55 3.15 -1.39
CA LEU A 52 -8.19 1.91 -0.73
C LEU A 52 -7.05 1.22 -1.49
N HIS A 53 -6.01 0.84 -0.77
CA HIS A 53 -4.86 0.09 -1.28
C HIS A 53 -4.73 -1.22 -0.52
N GLU A 54 -4.71 -2.32 -1.25
CA GLU A 54 -4.59 -3.66 -0.70
C GLU A 54 -3.14 -4.15 -0.80
N ILE A 55 -2.62 -4.77 0.24
CA ILE A 55 -1.23 -5.22 0.33
C ILE A 55 -1.24 -6.63 0.95
N ALA A 56 -0.63 -7.60 0.28
CA ALA A 56 -0.54 -8.97 0.74
C ALA A 56 0.90 -9.48 0.74
N GLY A 57 1.21 -10.43 1.62
CA GLY A 57 2.47 -11.17 1.59
C GLY A 57 2.48 -12.24 0.49
N GLY A 58 3.59 -12.38 -0.21
CA GLY A 58 3.82 -13.46 -1.18
C GLY A 58 4.78 -14.53 -0.69
N GLY A 59 4.68 -15.73 -1.27
CA GLY A 59 5.58 -16.85 -1.00
C GLY A 59 5.57 -17.29 0.46
N ALA A 60 6.74 -17.37 1.09
CA ALA A 60 6.88 -17.70 2.51
C ALA A 60 6.22 -16.66 3.44
N GLY A 61 6.12 -15.40 3.01
CA GLY A 61 5.55 -14.29 3.77
C GLY A 61 4.02 -14.21 3.72
N THR A 62 3.36 -15.14 3.03
CA THR A 62 1.89 -15.11 2.84
C THR A 62 1.12 -15.23 4.15
N VAL A 63 1.60 -16.03 5.11
CA VAL A 63 0.87 -16.25 6.37
C VAL A 63 1.23 -15.20 7.43
N ASP A 64 2.52 -14.95 7.66
CA ASP A 64 2.93 -13.96 8.68
C ASP A 64 2.57 -12.53 8.28
N GLY A 65 2.64 -12.21 6.98
CA GLY A 65 2.32 -10.88 6.44
C GLY A 65 3.32 -9.79 6.83
N ALA A 66 4.50 -10.12 7.37
CA ALA A 66 5.44 -9.14 7.92
C ALA A 66 5.93 -8.14 6.85
N ALA A 67 6.30 -8.62 5.67
CA ALA A 67 6.71 -7.75 4.57
C ALA A 67 5.57 -6.82 4.11
N ALA A 68 4.33 -7.31 4.07
CA ALA A 68 3.16 -6.52 3.73
C ALA A 68 2.85 -5.44 4.79
N ALA A 69 2.92 -5.80 6.07
CA ALA A 69 2.76 -4.87 7.18
C ALA A 69 3.85 -3.80 7.19
N LEU A 70 5.12 -4.15 6.95
CA LEU A 70 6.22 -3.18 6.87
C LEU A 70 6.13 -2.28 5.64
N PHE A 71 5.67 -2.82 4.50
CA PHE A 71 5.39 -2.01 3.31
C PHE A 71 4.25 -1.01 3.57
N ALA A 72 3.16 -1.45 4.20
CA ALA A 72 2.05 -0.58 4.62
C ALA A 72 2.51 0.48 5.63
N ALA A 73 3.33 0.09 6.61
CA ALA A 73 3.90 0.99 7.61
C ALA A 73 4.78 2.05 6.96
N GLY A 74 5.64 1.69 6.00
CA GLY A 74 6.48 2.65 5.28
C GLY A 74 5.68 3.60 4.38
N ILE A 75 4.55 3.15 3.80
CA ILE A 75 3.60 4.04 3.13
C ILE A 75 3.00 5.03 4.15
N ALA A 76 2.44 4.51 5.25
CA ALA A 76 1.81 5.32 6.29
C ALA A 76 2.80 6.30 6.96
N ALA A 77 4.06 5.90 7.14
CA ALA A 77 5.14 6.74 7.69
C ALA A 77 5.33 8.03 6.88
N ARG A 78 5.19 7.95 5.55
CA ARG A 78 5.39 9.09 4.64
C ARG A 78 4.18 9.98 4.49
N SER A 79 3.01 9.54 4.96
CA SER A 79 1.86 10.42 5.18
C SER A 79 2.14 11.42 6.31
N LYS A 80 1.32 12.47 6.44
CA LYS A 80 1.43 13.46 7.54
C LYS A 80 0.19 13.40 8.43
N GLY A 81 0.36 13.10 9.71
CA GLY A 81 -0.73 13.04 10.70
C GLY A 81 -0.81 11.70 11.44
N LYS A 82 -1.90 11.49 12.19
CA LYS A 82 -2.12 10.24 12.93
C LYS A 82 -2.55 9.11 12.00
N VAL A 83 -2.20 7.88 12.35
CA VAL A 83 -2.53 6.65 11.65
C VAL A 83 -3.32 5.77 12.61
N LEU A 84 -4.50 5.33 12.18
CA LEU A 84 -5.25 4.30 12.91
C LEU A 84 -4.83 2.94 12.36
N TRP A 85 -4.48 2.00 13.24
CA TRP A 85 -4.16 0.62 12.88
C TRP A 85 -5.13 -0.33 13.57
N CYS A 86 -6.03 -0.91 12.79
CA CYS A 86 -7.07 -1.82 13.25
C CYS A 86 -6.61 -3.27 13.07
N LEU A 87 -6.70 -4.09 14.12
CA LEU A 87 -6.19 -5.45 14.11
C LEU A 87 -7.02 -6.38 15.01
N THR A 88 -7.00 -7.68 14.72
CA THR A 88 -7.62 -8.70 15.59
C THR A 88 -6.64 -9.38 16.53
N ARG A 89 -5.33 -9.18 16.34
CA ARG A 89 -4.27 -9.86 17.08
C ARG A 89 -3.16 -8.89 17.42
N PRO A 90 -2.90 -8.60 18.71
CA PRO A 90 -1.83 -7.69 19.12
C PRO A 90 -0.45 -8.36 19.06
N ASP A 91 -0.14 -9.02 17.94
CA ASP A 91 1.15 -9.66 17.67
C ASP A 91 2.03 -8.84 16.71
N LEU A 92 1.62 -7.61 16.43
CA LEU A 92 2.34 -6.65 15.63
C LEU A 92 3.57 -6.16 16.40
N PHE A 93 4.77 -6.46 15.89
CA PHE A 93 6.02 -6.04 16.53
C PHE A 93 6.31 -4.56 16.29
N PHE A 94 5.89 -3.70 17.22
CA PHE A 94 5.98 -2.24 17.10
C PHE A 94 7.37 -1.69 16.75
N PRO A 95 8.49 -2.21 17.29
CA PRO A 95 9.81 -1.72 16.91
C PRO A 95 10.09 -1.85 15.41
N ALA A 96 9.57 -2.89 14.73
CA ALA A 96 9.76 -3.04 13.30
C ALA A 96 8.97 -1.99 12.48
N ILE A 97 7.78 -1.60 12.95
CA ILE A 97 7.02 -0.49 12.35
C ILE A 97 7.75 0.84 12.49
N ALA A 98 8.33 1.09 13.67
CA ALA A 98 9.17 2.26 13.90
C ALA A 98 10.43 2.26 13.01
N GLN A 99 11.05 1.10 12.80
CA GLN A 99 12.17 0.93 11.87
C GLN A 99 11.77 1.16 10.41
N ALA A 100 10.54 0.86 10.03
CA ALA A 100 9.96 1.25 8.74
C ALA A 100 9.56 2.74 8.68
N GLY A 101 9.86 3.53 9.73
CA GLY A 101 9.69 4.97 9.80
C GLY A 101 8.34 5.45 10.36
N LEU A 102 7.43 4.55 10.71
CA LEU A 102 6.16 4.93 11.32
C LEU A 102 6.34 5.09 12.83
N HIS A 103 6.55 6.34 13.27
CA HIS A 103 6.82 6.65 14.67
C HIS A 103 5.66 6.21 15.59
N PRO A 104 5.93 5.60 16.77
CA PRO A 104 4.89 5.12 17.68
C PRO A 104 3.86 6.19 18.07
N ASP A 105 4.30 7.42 18.36
CA ASP A 105 3.39 8.53 18.70
C ASP A 105 2.43 8.91 17.57
N ARG A 106 2.62 8.42 16.35
CA ARG A 106 1.70 8.65 15.24
C ARG A 106 0.64 7.57 15.11
N VAL A 107 0.77 6.45 15.82
CA VAL A 107 -0.12 5.29 15.65
C VAL A 107 -1.11 5.21 16.80
N ILE A 108 -2.37 5.01 16.45
CA ILE A 108 -3.45 4.66 17.36
C ILE A 108 -3.81 3.22 17.02
N PHE A 109 -3.68 2.31 17.97
CA PHE A 109 -4.08 0.91 17.78
C PHE A 109 -5.53 0.73 18.18
N CYS A 110 -6.28 0.03 17.34
CA CYS A 110 -7.65 -0.37 17.59
C CYS A 110 -7.74 -1.89 17.48
N GLU A 111 -7.86 -2.54 18.63
CA GLU A 111 -8.00 -3.98 18.72
C GLU A 111 -9.49 -4.34 18.69
N GLY A 112 -9.85 -5.26 17.78
CA GLY A 112 -11.19 -5.83 17.69
C GLY A 112 -11.16 -7.34 17.90
N ASP A 113 -12.25 -7.92 18.37
CA ASP A 113 -12.30 -9.36 18.67
C ASP A 113 -12.44 -10.22 17.40
N LYS A 114 -13.01 -9.62 16.34
CA LYS A 114 -13.30 -10.28 15.05
C LYS A 114 -13.11 -9.34 13.86
N GLU A 115 -13.07 -9.90 12.65
CA GLU A 115 -12.82 -9.15 11.42
C GLU A 115 -13.87 -8.06 11.18
N GLU A 116 -15.11 -8.29 11.60
CA GLU A 116 -16.20 -7.32 11.47
C GLU A 116 -15.94 -6.06 12.28
N ASP A 117 -15.30 -6.18 13.44
CA ASP A 117 -14.96 -5.03 14.31
C ASP A 117 -13.81 -4.22 13.70
N VAL A 118 -12.83 -4.91 13.08
CA VAL A 118 -11.75 -4.26 12.32
C VAL A 118 -12.33 -3.49 11.14
N LEU A 119 -13.22 -4.10 10.35
CA LEU A 119 -13.89 -3.44 9.23
C LEU A 119 -14.70 -2.22 9.67
N ALA A 120 -15.47 -2.34 10.76
CA ALA A 120 -16.25 -1.23 11.31
C ALA A 120 -15.34 -0.08 11.78
N SER A 121 -14.26 -0.41 12.49
CA SER A 121 -13.29 0.58 12.97
C SER A 121 -12.54 1.27 11.82
N MET A 122 -12.22 0.52 10.77
CA MET A 122 -11.67 1.11 9.55
C MET A 122 -12.63 2.09 8.89
N GLU A 123 -13.91 1.71 8.75
CA GLU A 123 -14.92 2.55 8.13
C GLU A 123 -15.16 3.85 8.92
N GLU A 124 -15.20 3.77 10.25
CA GLU A 124 -15.30 4.95 11.12
C GLU A 124 -14.05 5.84 11.01
N GLY A 125 -12.85 5.25 11.07
CA GLY A 125 -11.59 5.99 10.91
C GLY A 125 -11.48 6.70 9.55
N LEU A 126 -11.91 6.04 8.48
CA LEU A 126 -11.94 6.64 7.14
C LEU A 126 -12.99 7.73 7.04
N SER A 127 -14.14 7.57 7.71
CA SER A 127 -15.24 8.55 7.71
C SER A 127 -14.96 9.78 8.56
N PHE A 128 -14.06 9.68 9.55
CA PHE A 128 -13.64 10.79 10.41
C PHE A 128 -12.88 11.88 9.65
N GLY A 129 -12.02 11.52 8.70
CA GLY A 129 -11.33 12.46 7.81
C GLY A 129 -10.16 13.25 8.42
N GLY A 130 -9.90 13.14 9.73
CA GLY A 130 -8.76 13.77 10.40
C GLY A 130 -7.49 12.91 10.46
N LEU A 131 -7.53 11.68 9.95
CA LEU A 131 -6.40 10.75 9.94
C LEU A 131 -5.62 10.85 8.63
N ALA A 132 -4.32 10.57 8.70
CA ALA A 132 -3.47 10.54 7.53
C ALA A 132 -3.65 9.23 6.73
N ALA A 133 -3.82 8.12 7.46
CA ALA A 133 -4.11 6.81 6.92
C ALA A 133 -4.86 5.94 7.95
N VAL A 134 -5.60 4.96 7.45
CA VAL A 134 -6.24 3.92 8.24
C VAL A 134 -5.76 2.58 7.72
N VAL A 135 -5.11 1.80 8.57
CA VAL A 135 -4.63 0.46 8.27
C VAL A 135 -5.55 -0.56 8.90
N GLY A 136 -5.90 -1.63 8.19
CA GLY A 136 -6.59 -2.77 8.78
C GLY A 136 -6.01 -4.10 8.34
N GLU A 137 -5.82 -5.00 9.30
CA GLU A 137 -5.39 -6.38 9.07
C GLU A 137 -6.60 -7.31 8.91
N LEU A 138 -6.75 -7.88 7.72
CA LEU A 138 -7.93 -8.66 7.34
C LEU A 138 -7.53 -9.98 6.67
N VAL A 139 -8.19 -11.08 7.05
CA VAL A 139 -8.11 -12.37 6.34
C VAL A 139 -8.97 -12.31 5.08
N ARG A 140 -10.19 -11.76 5.19
CA ARG A 140 -11.15 -11.64 4.08
C ARG A 140 -11.57 -10.20 3.82
N LEU A 141 -11.66 -9.84 2.55
CA LEU A 141 -12.12 -8.52 2.12
C LEU A 141 -13.18 -8.66 1.02
N PRO A 142 -14.45 -8.92 1.39
CA PRO A 142 -15.53 -9.02 0.42
C PRO A 142 -15.74 -7.73 -0.37
N MET A 143 -16.26 -7.84 -1.60
CA MET A 143 -16.50 -6.69 -2.48
C MET A 143 -17.38 -5.60 -1.82
N VAL A 144 -18.44 -5.98 -1.10
CA VAL A 144 -19.32 -5.03 -0.42
C VAL A 144 -18.57 -4.24 0.66
N ALA A 145 -17.76 -4.92 1.48
CA ALA A 145 -16.96 -4.29 2.52
C ALA A 145 -15.90 -3.35 1.90
N SER A 146 -15.14 -3.82 0.92
CA SER A 146 -14.15 -2.98 0.24
C SER A 146 -14.77 -1.76 -0.44
N ARG A 147 -15.99 -1.89 -1.00
CA ARG A 147 -16.70 -0.75 -1.61
C ARG A 147 -17.11 0.28 -0.57
N ARG A 148 -17.59 -0.13 0.60
CA ARG A 148 -17.90 0.78 1.72
C ARG A 148 -16.65 1.54 2.17
N LEU A 149 -15.53 0.83 2.38
CA LEU A 149 -14.26 1.46 2.74
C LEU A 149 -13.77 2.43 1.66
N GLN A 150 -13.84 2.05 0.38
CA GLN A 150 -13.46 2.91 -0.73
C GLN A 150 -14.31 4.20 -0.77
N LEU A 151 -15.63 4.11 -0.57
CA LEU A 151 -16.51 5.29 -0.54
C LEU A 151 -16.24 6.19 0.68
N ALA A 152 -15.96 5.61 1.85
CA ALA A 152 -15.58 6.36 3.04
C ALA A 152 -14.25 7.12 2.82
N ALA A 153 -13.26 6.44 2.24
CA ALA A 153 -11.98 7.05 1.85
C ALA A 153 -12.18 8.18 0.84
N GLU A 154 -12.93 7.94 -0.24
CA GLU A 154 -13.22 8.94 -1.29
C GLU A 154 -13.89 10.20 -0.71
N LYS A 155 -14.81 10.03 0.24
CA LYS A 155 -15.55 11.14 0.86
C LYS A 155 -14.64 12.08 1.66
N THR A 156 -13.62 11.55 2.35
CA THR A 156 -12.80 12.33 3.27
C THR A 156 -11.39 12.64 2.74
N GLY A 157 -10.93 11.93 1.71
CA GLY A 157 -9.54 11.99 1.27
C GLY A 157 -8.58 11.18 2.14
N THR A 158 -9.06 10.42 3.13
CA THR A 158 -8.20 9.58 3.98
C THR A 158 -7.67 8.38 3.19
N MET A 159 -6.39 8.03 3.35
CA MET A 159 -5.81 6.85 2.72
C MET A 159 -6.22 5.58 3.46
N GLY A 160 -6.83 4.61 2.78
CA GLY A 160 -7.11 3.28 3.33
C GLY A 160 -6.04 2.29 2.90
N LEU A 161 -5.44 1.58 3.87
CA LEU A 161 -4.47 0.51 3.64
C LEU A 161 -5.03 -0.79 4.22
N VAL A 162 -5.25 -1.80 3.40
CA VAL A 162 -5.65 -3.13 3.87
C VAL A 162 -4.46 -4.06 3.76
N VAL A 163 -4.01 -4.57 4.90
CA VAL A 163 -3.01 -5.63 4.97
C VAL A 163 -3.74 -6.97 5.00
N ARG A 164 -3.53 -7.79 3.98
CA ARG A 164 -4.11 -9.13 3.87
C ARG A 164 -3.23 -10.11 4.61
N ARG A 165 -3.77 -10.68 5.68
CA ARG A 165 -3.04 -11.53 6.61
C ARG A 165 -3.84 -12.79 6.88
N TRP A 166 -3.37 -13.92 6.35
CA TRP A 166 -4.08 -15.19 6.43
C TRP A 166 -3.58 -16.05 7.59
N ARG A 167 -4.42 -16.97 8.07
CA ARG A 167 -4.00 -17.94 9.10
C ARG A 167 -3.40 -19.18 8.46
N ARG A 168 -3.84 -19.50 7.24
CA ARG A 168 -3.38 -20.65 6.45
C ARG A 168 -3.15 -20.23 5.01
N GLN A 169 -2.17 -20.83 4.36
CA GLN A 169 -1.86 -20.54 2.96
C GLN A 169 -3.04 -20.78 2.00
N THR A 170 -3.92 -21.74 2.30
CA THR A 170 -5.13 -22.02 1.50
C THR A 170 -6.10 -20.83 1.43
N GLU A 171 -6.11 -19.98 2.45
CA GLU A 171 -6.97 -18.79 2.52
C GLU A 171 -6.45 -17.66 1.63
N ALA A 172 -5.17 -17.70 1.21
CA ALA A 172 -4.56 -16.70 0.35
C ALA A 172 -5.14 -16.65 -1.07
N SER A 173 -5.84 -17.71 -1.48
CA SER A 173 -6.61 -17.73 -2.72
C SER A 173 -7.65 -16.60 -2.78
N ASP A 174 -8.14 -16.12 -1.62
CA ASP A 174 -9.07 -14.99 -1.52
C ASP A 174 -8.49 -13.68 -2.07
N PHE A 175 -7.17 -13.52 -2.16
CA PHE A 175 -6.55 -12.34 -2.78
C PHE A 175 -6.86 -12.19 -4.27
N GLY A 176 -7.23 -13.28 -4.94
CA GLY A 176 -7.66 -13.27 -6.34
C GLY A 176 -9.07 -12.69 -6.54
N ASN A 177 -9.89 -12.64 -5.49
CA ASN A 177 -11.26 -12.16 -5.58
C ASN A 177 -11.31 -10.65 -5.88
N PRO A 178 -12.33 -10.17 -6.61
CA PRO A 178 -12.44 -8.75 -6.93
C PRO A 178 -12.77 -7.91 -5.69
N THR A 179 -12.06 -6.81 -5.53
CA THR A 179 -12.26 -5.80 -4.48
C THR A 179 -12.39 -4.41 -5.12
N ALA A 180 -12.92 -3.45 -4.37
CA ALA A 180 -13.00 -2.05 -4.79
C ALA A 180 -11.66 -1.31 -4.72
N SER A 181 -10.57 -1.98 -4.29
CA SER A 181 -9.25 -1.40 -4.11
C SER A 181 -8.72 -0.75 -5.40
N THR A 182 -8.15 0.43 -5.25
CA THR A 182 -7.54 1.20 -6.33
C THR A 182 -6.19 0.61 -6.74
N THR A 183 -5.41 0.11 -5.78
CA THR A 183 -4.21 -0.69 -6.06
C THR A 183 -4.20 -1.98 -5.26
N ARG A 184 -3.60 -3.04 -5.79
CA ARG A 184 -3.32 -4.27 -5.06
C ARG A 184 -1.85 -4.67 -5.24
N TRP A 185 -1.18 -4.88 -4.13
CA TRP A 185 0.25 -5.19 -4.08
C TRP A 185 0.47 -6.56 -3.45
N ARG A 186 1.35 -7.36 -4.05
CA ARG A 186 1.93 -8.54 -3.42
C ARG A 186 3.39 -8.24 -3.11
N VAL A 187 3.80 -8.45 -1.86
CA VAL A 187 5.17 -8.18 -1.39
C VAL A 187 5.77 -9.49 -0.92
N SER A 188 6.73 -10.01 -1.68
CA SER A 188 7.46 -11.23 -1.38
C SER A 188 8.87 -10.87 -0.86
N VAL A 189 9.41 -11.65 0.06
CA VAL A 189 10.79 -11.46 0.55
C VAL A 189 11.77 -12.11 -0.42
N LEU A 190 12.85 -11.39 -0.74
CA LEU A 190 14.00 -11.89 -1.50
C LEU A 190 15.22 -12.04 -0.57
N PRO A 191 16.21 -12.88 -0.94
CA PRO A 191 17.48 -12.93 -0.21
C PRO A 191 18.11 -11.54 -0.08
N SER A 192 18.52 -11.18 1.14
CA SER A 192 19.22 -9.92 1.40
C SER A 192 20.54 -9.84 0.64
N GLU A 193 21.04 -8.64 0.38
CA GLU A 193 22.39 -8.47 -0.17
C GLU A 193 23.43 -9.04 0.80
N GLU A 194 24.46 -9.67 0.24
CA GLU A 194 25.63 -10.06 1.01
C GLU A 194 26.39 -8.82 1.46
N LEU A 195 26.74 -8.79 2.74
CA LEU A 195 27.58 -7.73 3.30
C LEU A 195 29.05 -8.16 3.25
N PRO A 196 30.00 -7.21 3.11
CA PRO A 196 31.43 -7.51 3.19
C PRO A 196 31.89 -7.92 4.61
N VAL A 197 30.97 -7.94 5.57
CA VAL A 197 31.18 -8.27 6.97
C VAL A 197 30.09 -9.25 7.43
N ALA A 198 30.34 -9.96 8.53
CA ALA A 198 29.32 -10.81 9.13
C ALA A 198 28.08 -10.00 9.51
N GLY A 199 26.92 -10.36 8.96
CA GLY A 199 25.65 -9.67 9.22
C GLY A 199 24.60 -9.97 8.15
N VAL A 200 23.42 -9.40 8.34
CA VAL A 200 22.32 -9.46 7.36
C VAL A 200 22.16 -8.08 6.74
N GLY A 201 22.23 -8.01 5.42
CA GLY A 201 22.00 -6.77 4.66
C GLY A 201 20.58 -6.25 4.80
N ARG A 202 20.31 -5.11 4.17
CA ARG A 202 18.94 -4.56 4.11
C ARG A 202 18.01 -5.63 3.53
N PRO A 203 16.83 -5.89 4.15
CA PRO A 203 15.88 -6.83 3.59
C PRO A 203 15.47 -6.41 2.18
N ARG A 204 15.33 -7.38 1.29
CA ARG A 204 14.92 -7.17 -0.10
C ARG A 204 13.52 -7.71 -0.32
N TRP A 205 12.75 -7.02 -1.14
CA TRP A 205 11.39 -7.39 -1.49
C TRP A 205 11.21 -7.43 -3.01
N LEU A 206 10.39 -8.35 -3.49
CA LEU A 206 9.73 -8.26 -4.78
C LEU A 206 8.34 -7.67 -4.54
N ALA A 207 8.11 -6.45 -4.98
CA ALA A 207 6.81 -5.78 -4.90
C ALA A 207 6.11 -5.85 -6.26
N GLU A 208 4.98 -6.52 -6.31
CA GLU A 208 4.21 -6.77 -7.52
C GLU A 208 2.90 -5.99 -7.44
N LEU A 209 2.73 -5.02 -8.33
CA LEU A 209 1.49 -4.31 -8.56
C LEU A 209 0.55 -5.22 -9.36
N MET A 210 -0.23 -6.02 -8.66
CA MET A 210 -1.15 -7.00 -9.24
C MET A 210 -2.38 -6.35 -9.89
N ARG A 211 -2.73 -5.14 -9.45
CA ARG A 211 -3.81 -4.33 -10.02
C ARG A 211 -3.57 -2.87 -9.71
N VAL A 212 -3.86 -2.01 -10.69
CA VAL A 212 -4.04 -0.57 -10.50
C VAL A 212 -5.19 -0.08 -11.37
N LYS A 213 -6.09 0.73 -10.80
CA LYS A 213 -7.18 1.34 -11.56
C LYS A 213 -6.59 2.29 -12.61
N ALA A 214 -6.92 2.09 -13.89
CA ALA A 214 -6.42 2.90 -15.02
C ALA A 214 -4.89 2.91 -15.18
N GLY A 215 -4.21 1.82 -14.81
CA GLY A 215 -2.79 1.61 -15.07
C GLY A 215 -2.49 0.15 -15.43
N GLU A 216 -1.22 -0.18 -15.56
CA GLU A 216 -0.75 -1.54 -15.88
C GLU A 216 -0.08 -2.20 -14.67
N CYS A 217 -0.14 -3.54 -14.63
CA CYS A 217 0.60 -4.31 -13.65
C CYS A 217 2.11 -4.16 -13.86
N ALA A 218 2.87 -4.24 -12.77
CA ALA A 218 4.32 -4.11 -12.79
C ALA A 218 4.93 -4.83 -11.59
N GLU A 219 6.22 -5.13 -11.67
CA GLU A 219 6.98 -5.72 -10.57
C GLU A 219 8.27 -4.94 -10.36
N PHE A 220 8.73 -4.90 -9.10
CA PHE A 220 9.89 -4.14 -8.68
C PHE A 220 10.68 -4.91 -7.63
N GLU A 221 11.99 -5.05 -7.83
CA GLU A 221 12.89 -5.44 -6.76
C GLU A 221 13.26 -4.21 -5.93
N LEU A 222 13.02 -4.27 -4.63
CA LEU A 222 13.13 -3.13 -3.73
C LEU A 222 13.95 -3.50 -2.49
N GLY A 223 14.70 -2.54 -1.95
CA GLY A 223 15.13 -2.58 -0.56
C GLY A 223 13.97 -2.14 0.35
N ALA A 224 13.77 -2.89 1.44
CA ALA A 224 12.76 -2.64 2.46
C ALA A 224 12.83 -1.22 3.02
N CYS A 225 11.75 -0.69 3.60
CA CYS A 225 11.69 0.69 4.08
C CYS A 225 12.86 1.08 5.02
N ASP A 226 13.42 2.29 4.83
CA ASP A 226 14.32 2.91 5.79
C ASP A 226 13.54 3.52 6.99
N ALA A 227 14.26 4.10 7.95
CA ALA A 227 13.67 4.78 9.12
C ALA A 227 12.83 6.04 8.77
N LYS A 228 12.66 6.37 7.48
CA LYS A 228 11.78 7.42 6.96
C LYS A 228 10.68 6.85 6.06
N GLY A 229 10.50 5.54 6.02
CA GLY A 229 9.52 4.85 5.18
C GLY A 229 9.89 4.78 3.70
N ARG A 230 11.12 5.14 3.32
CA ARG A 230 11.53 5.21 1.91
C ARG A 230 12.05 3.86 1.42
N LEU A 231 11.57 3.48 0.24
CA LEU A 231 12.04 2.31 -0.50
C LEU A 231 13.23 2.71 -1.38
N CYS A 232 14.05 1.75 -1.78
CA CYS A 232 15.03 1.93 -2.85
C CYS A 232 14.83 0.87 -3.93
N LEU A 233 14.98 1.25 -5.20
CA LEU A 233 14.95 0.30 -6.32
C LEU A 233 16.27 -0.47 -6.40
N LEU A 234 16.19 -1.76 -6.71
CA LEU A 234 17.34 -2.65 -6.85
C LEU A 234 17.52 -3.13 -8.31
N PRO A 235 18.78 -3.42 -8.72
CA PRO A 235 20.02 -3.14 -7.97
C PRO A 235 20.27 -1.63 -7.84
N LEU A 236 20.85 -1.21 -6.72
CA LEU A 236 21.32 0.18 -6.57
C LEU A 236 22.38 0.42 -7.66
N SER A 237 22.07 1.22 -8.68
CA SER A 237 23.06 1.54 -9.71
C SER A 237 24.28 2.16 -9.04
N ALA A 238 25.49 1.65 -9.32
CA ALA A 238 26.75 2.03 -8.67
C ALA A 238 27.09 3.54 -8.66
N ASN A 239 26.35 4.36 -9.42
CA ASN A 239 26.52 5.82 -9.53
C ASN A 239 25.42 6.66 -8.85
N ARG A 240 24.46 6.05 -8.14
CA ARG A 240 23.53 6.82 -7.30
C ARG A 240 24.05 6.83 -5.86
N PRO A 241 24.42 7.98 -5.29
CA PRO A 241 24.69 8.04 -3.87
C PRO A 241 23.44 7.55 -3.15
N ASP A 242 23.63 6.52 -2.32
CA ASP A 242 22.60 6.02 -1.44
C ASP A 242 22.12 7.16 -0.53
N THR A 243 20.99 7.78 -0.88
CA THR A 243 20.38 8.84 -0.05
C THR A 243 19.75 8.28 1.24
N SER A 244 19.88 6.96 1.47
CA SER A 244 19.55 6.28 2.71
C SER A 244 20.78 5.86 3.54
N ALA A 245 22.00 6.27 3.14
CA ALA A 245 23.22 5.97 3.89
C ALA A 245 23.13 6.49 5.34
N TRP A 246 22.94 5.54 6.25
CA TRP A 246 22.95 5.74 7.69
C TRP A 246 24.36 6.08 8.14
N ARG A 247 24.64 7.38 8.39
CA ARG A 247 25.81 7.79 9.17
C ARG A 247 25.45 7.69 10.65
N GLY A 248 25.64 6.51 11.22
CA GLY A 248 25.73 6.35 12.66
C GLY A 248 26.98 7.06 13.17
N ASN A 249 26.83 8.30 13.62
CA ASN A 249 27.90 8.98 14.34
C ASN A 249 28.00 8.32 15.72
N ARG A 250 29.11 7.63 15.99
CA ARG A 250 29.56 7.38 17.36
C ARG A 250 29.86 8.74 17.98
N ALA A 251 29.22 9.04 19.10
CA ALA A 251 29.66 10.07 20.02
C ALA A 251 29.75 9.44 21.41
N SER A 252 31.02 9.33 21.83
CA SER A 252 31.63 9.38 23.16
C SER A 252 30.82 8.99 24.39
#